data_AF-A0A934RX71-F1
#
_entry.id   AF-A0A934RX71-F1
#
_cell.length_a   1.000
_cell.length_b   1.000
_cell.length_c   1.000
_cell.angle_alpha   90.00
_cell.angle_beta   90.00
_cell.angle_gamma   90.00
#
_symmetry.space_group_name_H-M   'P 1'
#
loop_
_entity.id
_entity.type
_entity.pdbx_description
1 polymer ?
#
loop_
_entity_poly.entity_id
_entity_poly.type
_entity_poly.pdbx_seq_one_letter_code
_entity_poly.pdbx_strand_id
1 'polypeptide(L)'
;MPKFRIGIPQGNGIKEPEGLMWFTSSITKLILAFAALNFGITNLPGKLFEVSTVVGFREALLEASSNAEANSIHLTAGTYSTQEDGLGSFVYISSTGHKLSIYGESHESTIIDGDNKDTVLKLSQSQVHLENISVTNGYTTGSGGGVKATSAYLTISEVRVSDCHAENGGGGIFANGGISASRSTFYSNNANGSTSHFDSGGAVSASHDASFINCLFEGNKSPGGSPTRNGGAAIYVELGTLSSWVQQCIFVRNTESAYTADVSVHRGQTNVYNSLFINGTTALGSSEANLTVWNSIFTGGYNKLVSGGDSTSISLYNCFIPSSHSFPDNITYLLIDCLISDQSPLFVDMENRDYRLQESSPLKDRGRSTNTNEEPILQEQDYAGLTRSFGTASDIGPFEYWPNNTYNVTISPSPIAGGIVAGGETLAAQGATVSIKATPAPGYRFISWNEPYQSFDSTFELVLNSNVSLVAHFERDLSDEDQDGLTAYDELAIVGTDPLKADTDADGIDDKTEFDNGLDPTHNDSQAFESIIATPSVLGLFSSQEATYLKINGQFEEIEQKPVYMLSISKSSDLETWIVIGSIELNASPSYEPIFFKYKLE
;
A
#
# COMPACT_ATOMS: atom_id res chain seq x y z
N MET A 1 -29.70 -22.79 -22.94
CA MET A 1 -29.15 -23.43 -24.17
C MET A 1 -28.17 -24.54 -23.75
N PRO A 2 -28.05 -25.62 -24.55
CA PRO A 2 -27.77 -26.98 -24.06
C PRO A 2 -26.29 -27.32 -23.88
N LYS A 3 -26.03 -28.28 -22.97
CA LYS A 3 -24.74 -28.96 -22.77
C LYS A 3 -24.43 -29.89 -23.95
N PHE A 4 -23.27 -29.71 -24.59
CA PHE A 4 -22.74 -30.65 -25.60
C PHE A 4 -21.87 -31.73 -24.94
N ARG A 5 -22.17 -33.00 -25.23
CA ARG A 5 -21.27 -34.15 -25.09
C ARG A 5 -20.67 -34.45 -26.47
N ILE A 6 -19.35 -34.56 -26.58
CA ILE A 6 -18.67 -35.10 -27.76
C ILE A 6 -18.04 -36.44 -27.36
N GLY A 7 -18.45 -37.50 -28.05
CA GLY A 7 -17.90 -38.85 -27.91
C GLY A 7 -16.63 -39.03 -28.74
N ILE A 8 -15.71 -39.84 -28.22
CA ILE A 8 -14.51 -40.31 -28.92
C ILE A 8 -14.79 -41.73 -29.43
N PRO A 9 -14.57 -42.05 -30.72
CA PRO A 9 -14.77 -43.40 -31.23
C PRO A 9 -13.58 -44.32 -30.91
N GLN A 10 -13.91 -45.56 -30.56
CA GLN A 10 -12.97 -46.67 -30.45
C GLN A 10 -12.48 -47.15 -31.82
N GLY A 11 -11.23 -47.62 -31.86
CA GLY A 11 -10.66 -48.32 -33.01
C GLY A 11 -9.40 -49.10 -32.67
N ASN A 12 -9.60 -50.36 -32.26
CA ASN A 12 -8.81 -51.57 -32.46
C ASN A 12 -7.28 -51.56 -32.25
N GLY A 13 -6.86 -52.46 -31.35
CA GLY A 13 -5.49 -52.61 -30.88
C GLY A 13 -4.61 -53.52 -31.72
N ILE A 14 -3.37 -53.70 -31.24
CA ILE A 14 -2.48 -54.83 -31.49
C ILE A 14 -1.60 -55.04 -30.23
N LYS A 15 -1.77 -56.22 -29.61
CA LYS A 15 -0.85 -57.11 -28.86
C LYS A 15 0.32 -56.53 -28.03
N GLU A 16 0.32 -56.92 -26.74
CA GLU A 16 1.54 -57.02 -25.89
C GLU A 16 2.46 -58.19 -26.32
N PRO A 17 3.73 -58.19 -25.86
CA PRO A 17 4.01 -59.09 -24.73
C PRO A 17 4.96 -58.56 -23.64
N GLU A 18 4.84 -59.23 -22.51
CA GLU A 18 5.55 -59.24 -21.22
C GLU A 18 7.09 -59.09 -21.23
N GLY A 19 7.65 -58.58 -20.12
CA GLY A 19 9.03 -58.91 -19.72
C GLY A 19 9.76 -57.89 -18.84
N LEU A 20 10.11 -58.30 -17.62
CA LEU A 20 10.97 -57.66 -16.60
C LEU A 20 12.20 -56.91 -17.13
N MET A 21 12.60 -55.81 -16.44
CA MET A 21 13.94 -55.65 -15.86
C MET A 21 14.05 -54.36 -15.02
N TRP A 22 14.52 -54.50 -13.78
CA TRP A 22 15.01 -53.40 -12.95
C TRP A 22 16.43 -53.03 -13.43
N PHE A 23 16.67 -51.75 -13.76
CA PHE A 23 18.02 -51.17 -13.68
C PHE A 23 17.95 -49.71 -13.22
N THR A 24 18.80 -49.45 -12.23
CA THR A 24 19.12 -48.17 -11.62
C THR A 24 19.95 -47.27 -12.55
N SER A 25 19.87 -45.96 -12.27
CA SER A 25 20.79 -44.88 -12.67
C SER A 25 20.79 -44.45 -14.13
N SER A 26 20.64 -43.14 -14.37
CA SER A 26 21.46 -42.44 -15.36
C SER A 26 21.47 -40.94 -15.13
N ILE A 27 22.69 -40.45 -15.27
CA ILE A 27 23.18 -39.09 -15.27
C ILE A 27 22.98 -38.48 -16.68
N THR A 28 22.59 -37.20 -16.73
CA THR A 28 22.72 -36.19 -17.83
C THR A 28 21.80 -36.19 -19.07
N LYS A 29 21.12 -35.03 -19.21
CA LYS A 29 20.99 -34.12 -20.37
C LYS A 29 20.55 -34.63 -21.76
N LEU A 30 19.74 -33.75 -22.36
CA LEU A 30 19.47 -33.52 -23.79
C LEU A 30 18.30 -34.31 -24.40
N ILE A 31 17.12 -33.68 -24.43
CA ILE A 31 16.35 -33.42 -25.67
C ILE A 31 15.68 -32.05 -25.47
N LEU A 32 16.08 -31.10 -26.32
CA LEU A 32 15.54 -29.74 -26.47
C LEU A 32 14.29 -29.76 -27.35
N ALA A 33 13.39 -28.81 -27.08
CA ALA A 33 12.56 -28.06 -28.02
C ALA A 33 11.77 -28.83 -29.10
N PHE A 34 10.44 -28.89 -28.95
CA PHE A 34 9.48 -28.57 -30.02
C PHE A 34 8.05 -28.57 -29.45
N ALA A 35 7.58 -27.41 -28.98
CA ALA A 35 6.16 -27.04 -28.92
C ALA A 35 6.02 -25.53 -28.61
N ALA A 36 6.56 -24.69 -29.48
CA ALA A 36 6.15 -23.29 -29.58
C ALA A 36 5.47 -23.12 -30.93
N LEU A 37 4.13 -23.15 -30.94
CA LEU A 37 3.34 -22.59 -32.01
C LEU A 37 2.01 -22.10 -31.43
N ASN A 38 1.99 -20.79 -31.19
CA ASN A 38 0.84 -19.88 -31.20
C ASN A 38 -0.43 -20.34 -30.48
N PHE A 39 -0.68 -19.79 -29.29
CA PHE A 39 -1.66 -18.71 -29.06
C PHE A 39 -1.71 -18.40 -27.56
N GLY A 40 -1.57 -17.12 -27.21
CA GLY A 40 -1.82 -16.61 -25.86
C GLY A 40 -0.57 -16.49 -24.98
N ILE A 41 0.06 -15.31 -25.04
CA ILE A 41 0.89 -14.81 -23.96
C ILE A 41 -0.04 -14.73 -22.74
N THR A 42 0.03 -15.73 -21.87
CA THR A 42 -0.52 -15.62 -20.52
C THR A 42 0.58 -14.97 -19.71
N ASN A 43 0.35 -13.72 -19.29
CA ASN A 43 1.06 -13.17 -18.14
C ASN A 43 0.76 -14.09 -16.97
N LEU A 44 1.62 -15.07 -16.72
CA LEU A 44 1.61 -15.80 -15.46
C LEU A 44 1.93 -14.78 -14.36
N PRO A 45 1.13 -14.70 -13.29
CA PRO A 45 1.44 -13.83 -12.16
C PRO A 45 2.81 -14.22 -11.61
N GLY A 46 3.68 -13.24 -11.41
CA GLY A 46 5.05 -13.48 -10.98
C GLY A 46 5.14 -14.28 -9.68
N LYS A 47 6.17 -15.12 -9.54
CA LYS A 47 6.36 -15.95 -8.35
C LYS A 47 6.69 -15.08 -7.13
N LEU A 48 5.98 -15.33 -6.02
CA LEU A 48 6.25 -14.74 -4.71
C LEU A 48 7.05 -15.72 -3.84
N PHE A 49 8.14 -15.25 -3.26
CA PHE A 49 8.97 -15.99 -2.30
C PHE A 49 8.84 -15.37 -0.92
N GLU A 50 8.34 -16.14 0.04
CA GLU A 50 8.29 -15.76 1.46
C GLU A 50 9.55 -16.28 2.15
N VAL A 51 10.36 -15.37 2.69
CA VAL A 51 11.72 -15.69 3.14
C VAL A 51 11.97 -15.16 4.55
N SER A 52 12.33 -16.06 5.46
CA SER A 52 12.67 -15.75 6.86
C SER A 52 14.08 -16.18 7.29
N THR A 53 14.90 -16.65 6.35
CA THR A 53 16.28 -17.12 6.63
C THR A 53 17.26 -16.68 5.55
N VAL A 54 18.54 -16.58 5.89
CA VAL A 54 19.62 -16.24 4.93
C VAL A 54 19.72 -17.27 3.80
N VAL A 55 19.65 -18.57 4.12
CA VAL A 55 19.69 -19.65 3.12
C VAL A 55 18.50 -19.52 2.16
N GLY A 56 17.29 -19.33 2.68
CA GLY A 56 16.09 -19.14 1.86
C GLY A 56 16.18 -17.91 0.96
N PHE A 57 16.82 -16.83 1.42
CA PHE A 57 17.01 -15.63 0.60
C PHE A 57 17.90 -15.92 -0.60
N ARG A 58 19.00 -16.65 -0.41
CA ARG A 58 19.90 -17.05 -1.51
C ARG A 58 19.20 -17.96 -2.51
N GLU A 59 18.44 -18.93 -2.03
CA GLU A 59 17.66 -19.84 -2.88
C GLU A 59 16.63 -19.09 -3.72
N ALA A 60 15.92 -18.13 -3.12
CA ALA A 60 14.96 -17.27 -3.82
C ALA A 60 15.64 -16.43 -4.92
N LEU A 61 16.78 -15.80 -4.62
CA LEU A 61 17.55 -15.03 -5.61
C LEU A 61 18.05 -15.92 -6.76
N LEU A 62 18.54 -17.12 -6.44
CA LEU A 62 19.00 -18.08 -7.44
C LEU A 62 17.87 -18.54 -8.34
N GLU A 63 16.72 -18.92 -7.78
CA GLU A 63 15.58 -19.35 -8.57
C GLU A 63 15.04 -18.22 -9.45
N ALA A 64 14.83 -17.03 -8.87
CA ALA A 64 14.40 -15.83 -9.59
C ALA A 64 15.38 -15.42 -10.69
N SER A 65 16.65 -15.81 -10.60
CA SER A 65 17.65 -15.52 -11.64
C SER A 65 17.51 -16.43 -12.87
N SER A 66 16.91 -17.60 -12.69
CA SER A 66 16.87 -18.67 -13.69
C SER A 66 15.53 -18.80 -14.42
N ASN A 67 14.46 -18.27 -13.84
CA ASN A 67 13.13 -18.35 -14.44
C ASN A 67 12.88 -17.19 -15.43
N ALA A 68 11.88 -17.38 -16.30
CA ALA A 68 11.52 -16.44 -17.36
C ALA A 68 10.31 -15.57 -16.97
N GLU A 69 10.20 -15.21 -15.70
CA GLU A 69 9.05 -14.49 -15.14
C GLU A 69 9.51 -13.33 -14.23
N ALA A 70 8.63 -12.38 -13.96
CA ALA A 70 8.87 -11.38 -12.92
C ALA A 70 8.75 -12.05 -11.54
N ASN A 71 9.58 -11.64 -10.57
CA ASN A 71 9.60 -12.27 -9.25
C ASN A 71 9.51 -11.23 -8.14
N SER A 72 8.91 -11.63 -7.02
CA SER A 72 8.86 -10.85 -5.80
C SER A 72 9.40 -11.68 -4.63
N ILE A 73 10.31 -11.11 -3.85
CA ILE A 73 10.88 -11.72 -2.66
C ILE A 73 10.46 -10.86 -1.47
N HIS A 74 9.65 -11.43 -0.58
CA HIS A 74 9.28 -10.84 0.69
C HIS A 74 10.21 -11.36 1.79
N LEU A 75 10.87 -10.44 2.48
CA LEU A 75 11.72 -10.70 3.62
C LEU A 75 10.96 -10.36 4.90
N THR A 76 10.72 -11.36 5.75
CA THR A 76 10.14 -11.13 7.09
C THR A 76 11.06 -10.25 7.94
N ALA A 77 10.57 -9.72 9.06
CA ALA A 77 11.42 -9.01 10.01
C ALA A 77 12.60 -9.89 10.47
N GLY A 78 13.80 -9.31 10.52
CA GLY A 78 15.02 -9.99 10.88
C GLY A 78 16.26 -9.37 10.24
N THR A 79 17.43 -9.85 10.65
CA THR A 79 18.72 -9.49 10.06
C THR A 79 19.23 -10.62 9.18
N TYR A 80 19.48 -10.33 7.92
CA TYR A 80 20.03 -11.23 6.91
C TYR A 80 21.49 -10.86 6.67
N SER A 81 22.40 -11.47 7.44
CA SER A 81 23.83 -11.17 7.32
C SER A 81 24.49 -11.96 6.20
N THR A 82 25.35 -11.32 5.42
CA THR A 82 26.18 -11.98 4.40
C THR A 82 27.14 -13.03 4.98
N GLN A 83 27.40 -12.97 6.28
CA GLN A 83 28.34 -13.83 6.99
C GLN A 83 27.69 -15.00 7.71
N GLU A 84 26.35 -15.02 7.84
CA GLU A 84 25.63 -16.04 8.62
C GLU A 84 25.93 -17.47 8.14
N ASP A 85 26.01 -17.66 6.82
CA ASP A 85 26.32 -18.94 6.18
C ASP A 85 27.72 -18.99 5.56
N GLY A 86 28.51 -17.92 5.71
CA GLY A 86 29.86 -17.81 5.19
C GLY A 86 29.97 -17.71 3.66
N LEU A 87 28.88 -17.50 2.93
CA LEU A 87 28.88 -17.41 1.46
C LEU A 87 29.08 -15.98 0.92
N GLY A 88 29.09 -14.97 1.79
CA GLY A 88 29.34 -13.57 1.44
C GLY A 88 28.14 -12.88 0.79
N SER A 89 28.38 -11.93 -0.11
CA SER A 89 27.34 -11.11 -0.76
C SER A 89 26.10 -11.90 -1.21
N PHE A 90 24.91 -11.28 -1.13
CA PHE A 90 23.73 -11.77 -1.83
C PHE A 90 23.81 -11.38 -3.30
N VAL A 91 23.65 -12.35 -4.20
CA VAL A 91 23.94 -12.18 -5.63
C VAL A 91 22.71 -12.47 -6.46
N TYR A 92 22.34 -11.50 -7.29
CA TYR A 92 21.34 -11.64 -8.34
C TYR A 92 21.95 -11.26 -9.69
N ILE A 93 22.23 -12.27 -10.51
CA ILE A 93 22.76 -12.11 -11.86
C ILE A 93 21.87 -12.93 -12.77
N SER A 94 21.17 -12.29 -13.70
CA SER A 94 20.30 -13.00 -14.63
C SER A 94 20.35 -12.43 -16.05
N SER A 95 20.09 -13.29 -17.03
CA SER A 95 20.06 -12.95 -18.45
C SER A 95 18.64 -12.81 -19.03
N THR A 96 17.60 -12.98 -18.21
CA THR A 96 16.20 -13.11 -18.70
C THR A 96 15.47 -11.76 -18.84
N GLY A 97 16.02 -10.67 -18.29
CA GLY A 97 15.53 -9.30 -18.50
C GLY A 97 14.22 -8.97 -17.78
N HIS A 98 13.75 -9.83 -16.88
CA HIS A 98 12.53 -9.63 -16.09
C HIS A 98 12.79 -8.78 -14.83
N LYS A 99 11.70 -8.23 -14.27
CA LYS A 99 11.77 -7.43 -13.04
C LYS A 99 11.91 -8.34 -11.82
N LEU A 100 12.82 -7.98 -10.92
CA LEU A 100 12.89 -8.49 -9.55
C LEU A 100 12.41 -7.42 -8.57
N SER A 101 11.53 -7.77 -7.64
CA SER A 101 11.18 -6.94 -6.49
C SER A 101 11.65 -7.63 -5.20
N ILE A 102 12.36 -6.91 -4.34
CA ILE A 102 12.75 -7.37 -3.00
C ILE A 102 12.14 -6.38 -2.02
N TYR A 103 11.30 -6.85 -1.11
CA TYR A 103 10.68 -5.98 -0.12
C TYR A 103 10.65 -6.60 1.27
N GLY A 104 10.74 -5.75 2.29
CA GLY A 104 10.65 -6.15 3.70
C GLY A 104 9.35 -5.72 4.36
N GLU A 105 9.18 -6.10 5.63
CA GLU A 105 8.08 -5.62 6.48
C GLU A 105 8.22 -4.13 6.81
N SER A 106 9.47 -3.69 7.05
CA SER A 106 9.84 -2.28 7.22
C SER A 106 11.35 -2.13 7.12
N HIS A 107 11.84 -0.93 6.75
CA HIS A 107 13.27 -0.66 6.77
C HIS A 107 13.89 -0.68 8.18
N GLU A 108 13.10 -0.60 9.25
CA GLU A 108 13.61 -0.71 10.64
C GLU A 108 13.72 -2.15 11.12
N SER A 109 12.88 -3.07 10.61
CA SER A 109 12.83 -4.47 11.08
C SER A 109 13.46 -5.46 10.11
N THR A 110 13.53 -5.15 8.82
CA THR A 110 14.12 -6.01 7.79
C THR A 110 15.48 -5.45 7.35
N ILE A 111 16.55 -6.05 7.87
CA ILE A 111 17.92 -5.56 7.71
C ILE A 111 18.73 -6.56 6.90
N ILE A 112 19.37 -6.13 5.82
CA ILE A 112 20.34 -6.90 5.06
C ILE A 112 21.73 -6.33 5.36
N ASP A 113 22.58 -7.14 6.00
CA ASP A 113 23.80 -6.67 6.67
C ASP A 113 25.06 -7.28 6.02
N GLY A 114 26.03 -6.43 5.63
CA GLY A 114 27.31 -6.84 5.04
C GLY A 114 28.42 -7.22 6.03
N ASP A 115 28.15 -7.11 7.33
CA ASP A 115 29.06 -7.37 8.47
C ASP A 115 30.42 -6.69 8.35
N ASN A 116 30.47 -5.52 7.69
CA ASN A 116 31.67 -4.76 7.36
C ASN A 116 32.71 -5.56 6.54
N LYS A 117 32.29 -6.60 5.82
CA LYS A 117 33.17 -7.48 5.05
C LYS A 117 32.83 -7.59 3.58
N ASP A 118 31.54 -7.61 3.26
CA ASP A 118 31.06 -7.83 1.90
C ASP A 118 30.28 -6.64 1.35
N THR A 119 30.29 -6.52 0.02
CA THR A 119 29.18 -5.85 -0.64
C THR A 119 27.88 -6.57 -0.26
N VAL A 120 26.85 -5.86 0.19
CA VAL A 120 25.60 -6.52 0.64
C VAL A 120 24.87 -7.17 -0.53
N LEU A 121 24.47 -6.37 -1.53
CA LEU A 121 23.73 -6.81 -2.70
C LEU A 121 24.54 -6.61 -3.98
N LYS A 122 24.73 -7.67 -4.76
CA LYS A 122 25.33 -7.61 -6.11
C LYS A 122 24.26 -7.93 -7.15
N LEU A 123 23.91 -6.92 -7.94
CA LEU A 123 22.78 -6.94 -8.87
C LEU A 123 23.25 -6.69 -10.31
N SER A 124 22.78 -7.51 -11.25
CA SER A 124 23.08 -7.39 -12.68
C SER A 124 21.90 -7.89 -13.49
N GLN A 125 21.13 -6.99 -14.11
CA GLN A 125 19.89 -7.25 -14.89
C GLN A 125 19.32 -5.97 -15.55
N SER A 126 18.08 -5.97 -16.05
CA SER A 126 17.39 -4.77 -16.58
C SER A 126 16.75 -3.91 -15.47
N GLN A 127 15.95 -4.50 -14.56
CA GLN A 127 15.20 -3.74 -13.55
C GLN A 127 15.11 -4.47 -12.21
N VAL A 128 15.54 -3.81 -11.13
CA VAL A 128 15.40 -4.31 -9.75
C VAL A 128 14.72 -3.24 -8.89
N HIS A 129 13.71 -3.65 -8.13
CA HIS A 129 12.98 -2.82 -7.17
C HIS A 129 13.32 -3.25 -5.74
N LEU A 130 13.77 -2.31 -4.90
CA LEU A 130 14.03 -2.53 -3.48
C LEU A 130 13.08 -1.66 -2.66
N GLU A 131 12.41 -2.24 -1.66
CA GLU A 131 11.40 -1.52 -0.90
C GLU A 131 11.35 -1.94 0.58
N ASN A 132 11.14 -1.00 1.51
CA ASN A 132 10.95 -1.30 2.93
C ASN A 132 12.05 -2.18 3.56
N ILE A 133 13.31 -1.90 3.25
CA ILE A 133 14.46 -2.64 3.77
C ILE A 133 15.60 -1.69 4.19
N SER A 134 16.43 -2.15 5.13
CA SER A 134 17.75 -1.57 5.39
C SER A 134 18.85 -2.37 4.71
N VAL A 135 19.80 -1.68 4.07
CA VAL A 135 21.05 -2.24 3.54
C VAL A 135 22.20 -1.58 4.29
N THR A 136 22.89 -2.32 5.16
CA THR A 136 23.83 -1.73 6.11
C THR A 136 25.17 -2.45 6.19
N ASN A 137 26.18 -1.77 6.74
CA ASN A 137 27.50 -2.31 7.06
C ASN A 137 28.18 -2.99 5.86
N GLY A 138 27.93 -2.52 4.65
CA GLY A 138 28.54 -3.05 3.44
C GLY A 138 30.00 -2.63 3.32
N TYR A 139 30.88 -3.53 2.87
CA TYR A 139 32.29 -3.19 2.64
C TYR A 139 32.80 -3.76 1.31
N THR A 140 33.51 -2.95 0.54
CA THR A 140 34.16 -3.43 -0.68
C THR A 140 35.44 -2.68 -0.99
N THR A 141 36.42 -3.39 -1.55
CA THR A 141 37.61 -2.77 -2.15
C THR A 141 37.34 -2.23 -3.56
N GLY A 142 36.12 -2.41 -4.07
CA GLY A 142 35.65 -1.89 -5.36
C GLY A 142 34.65 -0.75 -5.17
N SER A 143 33.57 -0.81 -5.97
CA SER A 143 32.44 0.14 -5.91
C SER A 143 31.17 -0.56 -5.41
N GLY A 144 30.31 0.17 -4.69
CA GLY A 144 29.05 -0.35 -4.15
C GLY A 144 29.27 -1.16 -2.87
N GLY A 145 29.44 -0.48 -1.74
CA GLY A 145 29.55 -1.13 -0.43
C GLY A 145 28.23 -1.77 -0.01
N GLY A 146 27.13 -1.01 -0.04
CA GLY A 146 25.79 -1.55 0.16
C GLY A 146 25.30 -2.33 -1.06
N VAL A 147 25.05 -1.61 -2.15
CA VAL A 147 24.49 -2.18 -3.39
C VAL A 147 25.41 -1.92 -4.57
N LYS A 148 25.77 -2.97 -5.29
CA LYS A 148 26.46 -2.88 -6.58
C LYS A 148 25.54 -3.32 -7.71
N ALA A 149 24.95 -2.36 -8.42
CA ALA A 149 24.17 -2.57 -9.63
C ALA A 149 25.01 -2.30 -10.88
N THR A 150 25.47 -3.37 -11.52
CA THR A 150 26.41 -3.27 -12.66
C THR A 150 25.72 -2.91 -13.97
N SER A 151 24.51 -3.43 -14.19
CA SER A 151 23.70 -3.13 -15.38
C SER A 151 22.22 -2.91 -15.06
N ALA A 152 21.82 -3.16 -13.82
CA ALA A 152 20.43 -3.00 -13.37
C ALA A 152 20.07 -1.52 -13.22
N TYR A 153 18.91 -1.14 -13.76
CA TYR A 153 18.22 0.06 -13.36
C TYR A 153 17.58 -0.20 -12.00
N LEU A 154 17.99 0.57 -10.98
CA LEU A 154 17.47 0.42 -9.63
C LEU A 154 16.27 1.34 -9.41
N THR A 155 15.17 0.79 -8.92
CA THR A 155 14.10 1.57 -8.29
C THR A 155 14.16 1.29 -6.80
N ILE A 156 14.24 2.32 -5.97
CA ILE A 156 14.26 2.17 -4.51
C ILE A 156 13.23 3.11 -3.86
N SER A 157 12.50 2.58 -2.89
CA SER A 157 11.48 3.33 -2.15
C SER A 157 11.41 2.89 -0.70
N GLU A 158 11.40 3.80 0.27
CA GLU A 158 11.42 3.44 1.70
C GLU A 158 12.61 2.55 2.06
N VAL A 159 13.79 2.85 1.49
CA VAL A 159 15.03 2.11 1.73
C VAL A 159 15.98 2.95 2.54
N ARG A 160 16.64 2.30 3.50
CA ARG A 160 17.74 2.90 4.29
C ARG A 160 19.06 2.26 3.89
N VAL A 161 20.02 3.05 3.41
CA VAL A 161 21.37 2.58 3.05
C VAL A 161 22.41 3.24 3.93
N SER A 162 23.21 2.43 4.62
CA SER A 162 24.00 2.99 5.71
C SER A 162 25.26 2.31 6.13
N ASP A 163 26.15 3.11 6.70
CA ASP A 163 27.42 2.64 7.27
C ASP A 163 28.18 1.75 6.28
N CYS A 164 27.98 2.00 4.98
CA CYS A 164 28.59 1.24 3.91
C CYS A 164 29.84 1.96 3.42
N HIS A 165 30.86 1.16 3.08
CA HIS A 165 32.16 1.63 2.65
C HIS A 165 32.56 1.02 1.31
N ALA A 166 33.04 1.87 0.40
CA ALA A 166 33.66 1.47 -0.85
C ALA A 166 35.01 2.18 -1.02
N GLU A 167 36.05 1.44 -1.43
CA GLU A 167 37.35 2.05 -1.75
C GLU A 167 37.31 2.90 -3.03
N ASN A 168 36.43 2.57 -3.99
CA ASN A 168 36.24 3.36 -5.21
C ASN A 168 35.02 4.30 -5.08
N GLY A 169 33.89 3.96 -5.71
CA GLY A 169 32.71 4.82 -5.82
C GLY A 169 31.44 4.17 -5.28
N GLY A 170 30.48 4.98 -4.86
CA GLY A 170 29.21 4.50 -4.34
C GLY A 170 29.40 3.74 -3.03
N GLY A 171 29.77 4.45 -1.95
CA GLY A 171 29.93 3.86 -0.63
C GLY A 171 28.68 3.08 -0.22
N GLY A 172 27.52 3.71 -0.36
CA GLY A 172 26.21 3.05 -0.27
C GLY A 172 25.86 2.28 -1.54
N ILE A 173 25.61 2.99 -2.64
CA ILE A 173 25.14 2.41 -3.90
C ILE A 173 26.05 2.82 -5.07
N PHE A 174 26.47 1.81 -5.84
CA PHE A 174 26.99 2.01 -7.20
C PHE A 174 25.95 1.54 -8.22
N ALA A 175 25.35 2.50 -8.94
CA ALA A 175 24.25 2.29 -9.88
C ALA A 175 24.66 2.60 -11.32
N ASN A 176 25.40 1.68 -11.94
CA ASN A 176 25.86 1.89 -13.31
C ASN A 176 24.72 1.80 -14.34
N GLY A 177 23.62 1.09 -14.06
CA GLY A 177 22.44 1.03 -14.95
C GLY A 177 21.45 2.18 -14.77
N GLY A 178 21.69 3.12 -13.85
CA GLY A 178 20.76 4.18 -13.46
C GLY A 178 19.99 3.87 -12.18
N ILE A 179 19.37 4.91 -11.60
CA ILE A 179 18.65 4.81 -10.33
C ILE A 179 17.47 5.79 -10.27
N SER A 180 16.35 5.33 -9.72
CA SER A 180 15.26 6.17 -9.24
C SER A 180 15.04 5.86 -7.77
N ALA A 181 15.34 6.83 -6.91
CA ALA A 181 15.18 6.74 -5.48
C ALA A 181 14.06 7.67 -5.02
N SER A 182 13.16 7.14 -4.21
CA SER A 182 12.13 7.94 -3.56
C SER A 182 12.08 7.63 -2.09
N ARG A 183 11.77 8.61 -1.26
CA ARG A 183 11.46 8.37 0.16
C ARG A 183 12.51 7.49 0.87
N SER A 184 13.78 7.77 0.65
CA SER A 184 14.88 6.88 1.06
C SER A 184 15.96 7.67 1.80
N THR A 185 16.64 6.99 2.73
CA THR A 185 17.68 7.61 3.57
C THR A 185 19.05 6.98 3.29
N PHE A 186 20.04 7.85 3.10
CA PHE A 186 21.45 7.49 2.92
C PHE A 186 22.27 8.15 4.02
N TYR A 187 22.75 7.37 4.98
CA TYR A 187 23.46 7.92 6.12
C TYR A 187 24.81 7.26 6.38
N SER A 188 25.82 8.07 6.71
CA SER A 188 27.16 7.61 7.09
C SER A 188 27.87 6.72 6.06
N ASN A 189 27.54 6.84 4.77
CA ASN A 189 28.21 6.05 3.73
C ASN A 189 29.51 6.73 3.31
N ASN A 190 30.55 5.93 3.09
CA ASN A 190 31.88 6.42 2.74
C ASN A 190 32.37 5.81 1.42
N ALA A 191 32.78 6.65 0.49
CA ALA A 191 33.56 6.25 -0.66
C ALA A 191 34.93 6.91 -0.55
N ASN A 192 36.02 6.14 -0.48
CA ASN A 192 37.36 6.76 -0.43
C ASN A 192 37.68 7.50 -1.73
N GLY A 193 37.11 7.05 -2.85
CA GLY A 193 37.43 7.56 -4.16
C GLY A 193 38.83 7.16 -4.59
N SER A 194 39.04 7.08 -5.91
CA SER A 194 40.39 6.88 -6.45
C SER A 194 40.94 8.23 -6.89
N THR A 195 42.22 8.51 -6.61
CA THR A 195 42.92 9.66 -7.22
C THR A 195 43.01 9.54 -8.75
N SER A 196 42.60 8.41 -9.33
CA SER A 196 42.64 8.11 -10.77
C SER A 196 41.28 7.80 -11.39
N HIS A 197 40.22 7.58 -10.59
CA HIS A 197 38.88 7.22 -11.08
C HIS A 197 37.82 8.09 -10.41
N PHE A 198 36.93 8.62 -11.24
CA PHE A 198 36.19 9.86 -11.03
C PHE A 198 34.84 9.68 -10.35
N ASP A 199 34.55 8.48 -9.84
CA ASP A 199 33.22 8.00 -9.46
C ASP A 199 32.92 8.17 -7.96
N SER A 200 33.41 9.24 -7.34
CA SER A 200 33.52 9.30 -5.88
C SER A 200 32.23 9.80 -5.22
N GLY A 201 31.11 9.09 -5.45
CA GLY A 201 29.85 9.25 -4.72
C GLY A 201 29.90 8.57 -3.35
N GLY A 202 29.85 9.32 -2.24
CA GLY A 202 29.89 8.77 -0.88
C GLY A 202 28.66 7.93 -0.55
N ALA A 203 27.47 8.46 -0.83
CA ALA A 203 26.22 7.69 -0.76
C ALA A 203 25.96 6.94 -2.07
N VAL A 204 25.86 7.67 -3.17
CA VAL A 204 25.44 7.12 -4.47
C VAL A 204 26.36 7.60 -5.57
N SER A 205 26.83 6.65 -6.39
CA SER A 205 27.49 6.91 -7.66
C SER A 205 26.68 6.29 -8.79
N ALA A 206 26.24 7.09 -9.75
CA ALA A 206 25.43 6.65 -10.90
C ALA A 206 26.06 7.08 -12.24
N SER A 207 25.86 6.27 -13.28
CA SER A 207 26.47 6.48 -14.62
C SER A 207 25.45 6.57 -15.76
N HIS A 208 24.15 6.66 -15.42
CA HIS A 208 23.01 6.83 -16.31
C HIS A 208 21.94 7.66 -15.57
N ASP A 209 20.71 7.73 -16.11
CA ASP A 209 19.56 8.42 -15.50
C ASP A 209 19.50 8.21 -13.99
N ALA A 210 19.53 9.32 -13.25
CA ALA A 210 19.47 9.33 -11.80
C ALA A 210 18.36 10.28 -11.35
N SER A 211 17.45 9.79 -10.54
CA SER A 211 16.37 10.59 -9.96
C SER A 211 16.30 10.34 -8.46
N PHE A 212 16.23 11.40 -7.69
CA PHE A 212 16.10 11.36 -6.23
C PHE A 212 14.95 12.28 -5.84
N ILE A 213 13.94 11.71 -5.20
CA ILE A 213 12.73 12.44 -4.81
C ILE A 213 12.50 12.21 -3.32
N ASN A 214 12.46 13.29 -2.55
CA ASN A 214 12.21 13.24 -1.11
C ASN A 214 13.16 12.24 -0.41
N CYS A 215 14.45 12.44 -0.59
CA CYS A 215 15.49 11.59 0.00
C CYS A 215 16.35 12.39 0.98
N LEU A 216 16.82 11.72 2.04
CA LEU A 216 17.74 12.28 3.02
C LEU A 216 19.15 11.74 2.80
N PHE A 217 20.12 12.65 2.68
CA PHE A 217 21.55 12.34 2.58
C PHE A 217 22.29 13.00 3.74
N GLU A 218 22.72 12.21 4.71
CA GLU A 218 23.34 12.72 5.92
C GLU A 218 24.69 12.07 6.27
N GLY A 219 25.68 12.88 6.60
CA GLY A 219 26.95 12.37 7.12
C GLY A 219 27.74 11.50 6.13
N ASN A 220 27.38 11.52 4.84
CA ASN A 220 28.09 10.76 3.82
C ASN A 220 29.42 11.44 3.50
N LYS A 221 30.39 10.65 3.08
CA LYS A 221 31.76 11.13 2.91
C LYS A 221 32.35 10.65 1.61
N SER A 222 33.03 11.59 0.94
CA SER A 222 33.90 11.29 -0.18
C SER A 222 35.12 12.22 -0.15
N PRO A 223 36.34 11.71 0.11
CA PRO A 223 37.55 12.50 -0.07
C PRO A 223 37.95 12.62 -1.55
N GLY A 224 37.45 11.75 -2.42
CA GLY A 224 37.87 11.61 -3.80
C GLY A 224 37.35 12.70 -4.74
N GLY A 225 38.26 13.29 -5.52
CA GLY A 225 37.96 14.32 -6.52
C GLY A 225 39.27 14.87 -7.12
N SER A 226 39.17 15.65 -8.18
CA SER A 226 40.31 16.25 -8.88
C SER A 226 40.00 17.71 -9.22
N PRO A 227 41.00 18.59 -9.38
CA PRO A 227 40.81 19.95 -9.90
C PRO A 227 39.98 20.03 -11.20
N THR A 228 39.90 18.96 -11.98
CA THR A 228 39.16 18.89 -13.25
C THR A 228 37.82 18.15 -13.17
N ARG A 229 37.57 17.37 -12.10
CA ARG A 229 36.37 16.52 -11.93
C ARG A 229 36.00 16.44 -10.46
N ASN A 230 34.88 17.05 -10.09
CA ASN A 230 34.41 17.07 -8.71
C ASN A 230 33.73 15.75 -8.36
N GLY A 231 34.12 15.13 -7.25
CA GLY A 231 33.38 13.99 -6.68
C GLY A 231 32.13 14.44 -5.93
N GLY A 232 31.31 13.48 -5.47
CA GLY A 232 30.09 13.74 -4.73
C GLY A 232 30.18 13.19 -3.30
N ALA A 233 30.16 14.03 -2.27
CA ALA A 233 30.11 13.56 -0.88
C ALA A 233 28.83 12.75 -0.61
N ALA A 234 27.69 13.16 -1.19
CA ALA A 234 26.49 12.35 -1.22
C ALA A 234 26.27 11.72 -2.61
N ILE A 235 25.98 12.53 -3.62
CA ILE A 235 25.60 12.06 -4.96
C ILE A 235 26.66 12.44 -5.99
N TYR A 236 27.13 11.46 -6.74
CA TYR A 236 27.86 11.66 -7.99
C TYR A 236 27.08 11.06 -9.15
N VAL A 237 26.89 11.82 -10.23
CA VAL A 237 26.24 11.34 -11.45
C VAL A 237 27.08 11.68 -12.68
N GLU A 238 27.35 10.66 -13.50
CA GLU A 238 27.95 10.81 -14.83
C GLU A 238 26.90 10.45 -15.90
N LEU A 239 26.42 11.41 -16.70
CA LEU A 239 25.19 11.25 -17.49
C LEU A 239 25.41 11.18 -19.01
N GLY A 240 26.56 11.64 -19.50
CA GLY A 240 26.74 11.85 -20.95
C GLY A 240 25.78 12.91 -21.48
N THR A 241 24.70 12.51 -22.17
CA THR A 241 23.66 13.42 -22.73
C THR A 241 22.34 13.41 -21.95
N LEU A 242 22.25 12.65 -20.86
CA LEU A 242 21.03 12.47 -20.08
C LEU A 242 20.85 13.57 -19.03
N SER A 243 19.67 13.58 -18.39
CA SER A 243 19.34 14.52 -17.31
C SER A 243 19.08 13.79 -16.00
N SER A 244 19.59 14.32 -14.89
CA SER A 244 19.26 13.84 -13.55
C SER A 244 18.40 14.84 -12.77
N TRP A 245 17.66 14.32 -11.80
CA TRP A 245 16.73 15.09 -10.98
C TRP A 245 16.99 14.86 -9.49
N VAL A 246 17.08 15.94 -8.73
CA VAL A 246 17.14 15.95 -7.27
C VAL A 246 16.01 16.85 -6.80
N GLN A 247 14.96 16.26 -6.23
CA GLN A 247 13.73 16.98 -5.89
C GLN A 247 13.38 16.74 -4.43
N GLN A 248 13.12 17.81 -3.69
CA GLN A 248 12.71 17.73 -2.29
C GLN A 248 13.70 16.95 -1.42
N CYS A 249 14.97 16.93 -1.79
CA CYS A 249 16.00 16.21 -1.05
C CYS A 249 16.61 17.10 0.03
N ILE A 250 17.10 16.45 1.09
CA ILE A 250 17.76 17.10 2.21
C ILE A 250 19.19 16.56 2.32
N PHE A 251 20.17 17.46 2.34
CA PHE A 251 21.60 17.17 2.46
C PHE A 251 22.13 17.80 3.74
N VAL A 252 22.65 16.98 4.66
CA VAL A 252 23.03 17.42 6.01
C VAL A 252 24.39 16.87 6.38
N ARG A 253 25.36 17.75 6.65
CA ARG A 253 26.66 17.39 7.23
C ARG A 253 27.41 16.31 6.42
N ASN A 254 27.25 16.25 5.09
CA ASN A 254 28.11 15.39 4.29
C ASN A 254 29.52 16.00 4.29
N THR A 255 30.54 15.15 4.37
CA THR A 255 31.93 15.59 4.46
C THR A 255 32.55 15.68 3.08
N GLU A 256 32.79 16.91 2.63
CA GLU A 256 33.40 17.20 1.34
C GLU A 256 34.89 17.57 1.48
N SER A 257 35.70 17.17 0.50
CA SER A 257 37.04 17.68 0.29
C SER A 257 37.03 18.94 -0.59
N ALA A 258 38.21 19.48 -0.90
CA ALA A 258 38.36 20.64 -1.77
C ALA A 258 37.81 20.42 -3.20
N TYR A 259 37.58 19.17 -3.60
CA TYR A 259 37.17 18.75 -4.94
C TYR A 259 35.90 17.90 -4.93
N THR A 260 35.07 18.01 -3.89
CA THR A 260 33.77 17.34 -3.85
C THR A 260 32.67 18.30 -3.44
N ALA A 261 31.43 17.93 -3.76
CA ALA A 261 30.23 18.63 -3.34
C ALA A 261 29.16 17.65 -2.83
N ASP A 262 28.11 18.11 -2.14
CA ASP A 262 26.97 17.25 -1.79
C ASP A 262 26.42 16.55 -3.04
N VAL A 263 26.11 17.33 -4.07
CA VAL A 263 25.66 16.84 -5.37
C VAL A 263 26.67 17.26 -6.43
N SER A 264 27.24 16.29 -7.14
CA SER A 264 28.15 16.54 -8.25
C SER A 264 27.69 15.87 -9.53
N VAL A 265 27.72 16.62 -10.64
CA VAL A 265 27.42 16.13 -11.98
C VAL A 265 28.65 16.23 -12.88
N HIS A 266 28.88 15.18 -13.66
CA HIS A 266 29.85 15.17 -14.74
C HIS A 266 29.18 14.82 -16.06
N ARG A 267 29.33 15.68 -17.09
CA ARG A 267 28.72 15.53 -18.42
C ARG A 267 27.20 15.34 -18.42
N GLY A 268 26.46 16.33 -18.91
CA GLY A 268 25.00 16.28 -19.04
C GLY A 268 24.32 17.42 -18.30
N GLN A 269 23.09 17.18 -17.85
CA GLN A 269 22.30 18.18 -17.10
C GLN A 269 21.80 17.61 -15.78
N THR A 270 21.83 18.41 -14.73
CA THR A 270 21.19 18.07 -13.44
C THR A 270 20.28 19.19 -13.01
N ASN A 271 19.07 18.83 -12.59
CA ASN A 271 18.04 19.73 -12.12
C ASN A 271 17.82 19.47 -10.63
N VAL A 272 18.03 20.51 -9.81
CA VAL A 272 17.80 20.47 -8.37
C VAL A 272 16.59 21.35 -8.06
N TYR A 273 15.56 20.77 -7.47
CA TYR A 273 14.31 21.47 -7.18
C TYR A 273 13.97 21.34 -5.70
N ASN A 274 13.67 22.48 -5.09
CA ASN A 274 13.06 22.55 -3.77
C ASN A 274 13.78 21.74 -2.69
N SER A 275 15.11 21.80 -2.69
CA SER A 275 15.98 20.97 -1.85
C SER A 275 16.72 21.81 -0.79
N LEU A 276 17.20 21.16 0.26
CA LEU A 276 17.86 21.79 1.41
C LEU A 276 19.27 21.26 1.59
N PHE A 277 20.21 22.18 1.71
CA PHE A 277 21.63 21.91 1.93
C PHE A 277 22.06 22.58 3.24
N ILE A 278 22.56 21.80 4.20
CA ILE A 278 22.94 22.24 5.54
C ILE A 278 24.33 21.76 5.93
N ASN A 279 25.17 22.70 6.41
CA ASN A 279 26.44 22.41 7.08
C ASN A 279 27.41 21.56 6.24
N GLY A 280 27.76 22.04 5.04
CA GLY A 280 28.79 21.44 4.20
C GLY A 280 29.88 22.44 3.80
N THR A 281 30.88 21.97 3.07
CA THR A 281 31.94 22.80 2.46
C THR A 281 31.53 23.28 1.08
N THR A 282 30.93 22.38 0.27
CA THR A 282 30.49 22.67 -1.10
C THR A 282 29.16 21.99 -1.40
N ALA A 283 28.11 22.75 -1.67
CA ALA A 283 26.79 22.15 -1.93
C ALA A 283 26.71 21.52 -3.33
N LEU A 284 27.21 22.22 -4.35
CA LEU A 284 27.00 21.85 -5.73
C LEU A 284 28.30 21.77 -6.53
N GLY A 285 28.46 20.69 -7.30
CA GLY A 285 29.60 20.43 -8.16
C GLY A 285 29.14 20.19 -9.60
N SER A 286 29.85 20.76 -10.57
CA SER A 286 29.63 20.43 -11.98
C SER A 286 30.92 20.45 -12.80
N SER A 287 31.09 19.50 -13.73
CA SER A 287 32.23 19.46 -14.65
C SER A 287 31.76 19.00 -16.04
N GLU A 288 32.03 19.79 -17.08
CA GLU A 288 31.52 19.57 -18.44
C GLU A 288 29.98 19.43 -18.47
N ALA A 289 29.26 20.07 -17.54
CA ALA A 289 27.83 19.87 -17.31
C ALA A 289 27.09 21.16 -16.94
N ASN A 290 25.77 21.11 -17.11
CA ASN A 290 24.85 22.18 -16.75
C ASN A 290 24.10 21.82 -15.47
N LEU A 291 24.10 22.72 -14.50
CA LEU A 291 23.35 22.56 -13.26
C LEU A 291 22.32 23.67 -13.14
N THR A 292 21.07 23.28 -12.97
CA THR A 292 19.98 24.24 -12.75
C THR A 292 19.31 23.96 -11.42
N VAL A 293 19.12 25.00 -10.62
CA VAL A 293 18.60 24.91 -9.26
C VAL A 293 17.44 25.87 -9.08
N TRP A 294 16.35 25.39 -8.50
CA TRP A 294 15.16 26.19 -8.21
C TRP A 294 14.73 26.03 -6.76
N ASN A 295 14.20 27.10 -6.18
CA ASN A 295 13.48 27.11 -4.90
C ASN A 295 14.23 26.40 -3.77
N SER A 296 15.57 26.42 -3.76
CA SER A 296 16.37 25.62 -2.83
C SER A 296 17.03 26.47 -1.75
N ILE A 297 17.23 25.90 -0.57
CA ILE A 297 17.84 26.56 0.59
C ILE A 297 19.27 26.05 0.77
N PHE A 298 20.20 26.99 0.92
CA PHE A 298 21.56 26.73 1.35
C PHE A 298 21.81 27.44 2.69
N THR A 299 22.25 26.71 3.72
CA THR A 299 22.48 27.28 5.05
C THR A 299 23.54 26.51 5.84
N GLY A 300 23.96 27.05 6.99
CA GLY A 300 24.87 26.32 7.89
C GLY A 300 26.37 26.38 7.53
N GLY A 301 26.81 27.40 6.79
CA GLY A 301 28.26 27.66 6.64
C GLY A 301 28.95 27.02 5.44
N TYR A 302 28.24 26.84 4.32
CA TYR A 302 28.88 26.54 3.03
C TYR A 302 29.89 27.63 2.66
N ASN A 303 31.17 27.25 2.69
CA ASN A 303 32.29 28.12 2.29
C ASN A 303 32.33 28.33 0.78
N LYS A 304 31.87 27.34 0.02
CA LYS A 304 31.65 27.43 -1.43
C LYS A 304 30.24 26.96 -1.71
N LEU A 305 29.41 27.78 -2.33
CA LEU A 305 28.09 27.32 -2.75
C LEU A 305 28.22 26.31 -3.89
N VAL A 306 29.18 26.59 -4.77
CA VAL A 306 29.32 25.94 -6.06
C VAL A 306 30.80 25.71 -6.40
N SER A 307 31.10 24.58 -7.02
CA SER A 307 32.40 24.22 -7.56
C SER A 307 32.27 23.68 -8.98
N GLY A 308 33.31 23.82 -9.80
CA GLY A 308 33.27 23.26 -11.15
C GLY A 308 34.52 23.39 -11.99
N GLY A 309 34.54 22.57 -13.05
CA GLY A 309 35.60 22.50 -14.05
C GLY A 309 35.27 23.28 -15.33
N ASP A 310 36.12 23.17 -16.34
CA ASP A 310 35.96 23.86 -17.62
C ASP A 310 34.60 23.56 -18.28
N SER A 311 34.02 24.55 -18.98
CA SER A 311 32.75 24.45 -19.72
C SER A 311 31.50 24.15 -18.86
N THR A 312 31.50 24.61 -17.60
CA THR A 312 30.39 24.45 -16.66
C THR A 312 29.50 25.70 -16.63
N SER A 313 28.18 25.51 -16.67
CA SER A 313 27.20 26.59 -16.46
C SER A 313 26.25 26.25 -15.31
N ILE A 314 25.97 27.25 -14.46
CA ILE A 314 25.20 27.04 -13.23
C ILE A 314 24.17 28.14 -13.08
N SER A 315 22.89 27.77 -13.00
CA SER A 315 21.78 28.73 -12.90
C SER A 315 20.96 28.45 -11.65
N LEU A 316 20.76 29.48 -10.82
CA LEU A 316 19.96 29.41 -9.60
C LEU A 316 18.78 30.37 -9.70
N TYR A 317 17.59 29.89 -9.35
CA TYR A 317 16.32 30.60 -9.43
C TYR A 317 15.60 30.54 -8.09
N ASN A 318 15.24 31.69 -7.51
CA ASN A 318 14.49 31.78 -6.25
C ASN A 318 15.11 30.97 -5.10
N CYS A 319 16.44 30.89 -5.04
CA CYS A 319 17.14 30.17 -3.99
C CYS A 319 17.44 31.09 -2.79
N PHE A 320 17.48 30.51 -1.59
CA PHE A 320 18.02 31.17 -0.41
C PHE A 320 19.51 30.86 -0.27
N ILE A 321 20.35 31.89 -0.33
CA ILE A 321 21.81 31.77 -0.42
C ILE A 321 22.46 32.58 0.72
N PRO A 322 23.45 32.02 1.45
CA PRO A 322 24.21 32.78 2.44
C PRO A 322 24.98 33.96 1.81
N SER A 323 25.13 35.06 2.54
CA SER A 323 25.87 36.23 2.04
C SER A 323 27.36 35.97 1.89
N SER A 324 27.90 34.96 2.59
CA SER A 324 29.29 34.52 2.53
C SER A 324 29.62 33.61 1.34
N HIS A 325 28.73 33.46 0.36
CA HIS A 325 28.98 32.60 -0.79
C HIS A 325 30.16 33.08 -1.65
N SER A 326 30.84 32.13 -2.30
CA SER A 326 31.84 32.42 -3.33
C SER A 326 31.56 31.57 -4.57
N PHE A 327 31.70 32.18 -5.75
CA PHE A 327 31.72 31.47 -7.04
C PHE A 327 33.14 31.47 -7.60
N PRO A 328 33.64 30.34 -8.13
CA PRO A 328 34.91 30.30 -8.86
C PRO A 328 34.90 31.19 -10.10
N ASP A 329 36.01 31.90 -10.36
CA ASP A 329 36.14 32.82 -11.52
C ASP A 329 36.02 32.12 -12.89
N ASN A 330 36.21 30.81 -12.94
CA ASN A 330 36.18 30.00 -14.16
C ASN A 330 34.79 29.42 -14.50
N ILE A 331 33.75 29.78 -13.75
CA ILE A 331 32.39 29.26 -13.95
C ILE A 331 31.45 30.39 -14.37
N THR A 332 30.63 30.13 -15.39
CA THR A 332 29.52 31.03 -15.73
C THR A 332 28.34 30.72 -14.82
N TYR A 333 27.90 31.71 -14.04
CA TYR A 333 26.74 31.57 -13.18
C TYR A 333 25.65 32.62 -13.47
N LEU A 334 24.41 32.24 -13.21
CA LEU A 334 23.23 33.09 -13.33
C LEU A 334 22.41 33.00 -12.04
N LEU A 335 22.14 34.14 -11.41
CA LEU A 335 21.25 34.23 -10.25
C LEU A 335 20.01 35.04 -10.64
N ILE A 336 18.84 34.45 -10.49
CA ILE A 336 17.56 35.10 -10.77
C ILE A 336 16.69 35.00 -9.52
N ASP A 337 16.22 36.14 -9.03
CA ASP A 337 15.30 36.26 -7.89
C ASP A 337 15.76 35.52 -6.60
N CYS A 338 17.05 35.26 -6.46
CA CYS A 338 17.62 34.60 -5.28
C CYS A 338 17.69 35.57 -4.09
N LEU A 339 17.32 35.09 -2.90
CA LEU A 339 17.46 35.81 -1.64
C LEU A 339 18.85 35.56 -1.06
N ILE A 340 19.74 36.55 -1.18
CA ILE A 340 21.07 36.51 -0.56
C ILE A 340 20.98 37.15 0.82
N SER A 341 21.15 36.36 1.89
CA SER A 341 20.98 36.83 3.27
C SER A 341 21.60 35.86 4.28
N ASP A 342 22.04 36.38 5.42
CA ASP A 342 22.49 35.58 6.58
C ASP A 342 21.38 35.38 7.63
N GLN A 343 20.14 35.74 7.30
CA GLN A 343 19.01 35.51 8.19
C GLN A 343 18.78 34.01 8.40
N SER A 344 18.32 33.63 9.60
CA SER A 344 17.91 32.25 9.82
C SER A 344 16.71 31.89 8.94
N PRO A 345 16.71 30.70 8.30
CA PRO A 345 15.52 30.14 7.64
C PRO A 345 14.32 29.94 8.57
N LEU A 346 14.55 29.88 9.90
CA LEU A 346 13.51 29.61 10.91
C LEU A 346 12.76 28.30 10.66
N PHE A 347 13.46 27.17 10.72
CA PHE A 347 12.85 25.83 10.69
C PHE A 347 12.15 25.50 12.02
N VAL A 348 11.12 24.66 11.97
CA VAL A 348 10.32 24.26 13.15
C VAL A 348 11.19 23.56 14.19
N ASP A 349 11.93 22.51 13.80
CA ASP A 349 12.81 21.75 14.71
C ASP A 349 13.89 20.99 13.92
N MET A 350 15.03 21.66 13.69
CA MET A 350 16.14 21.05 12.96
C MET A 350 16.76 19.85 13.68
N GLU A 351 16.69 19.81 15.02
CA GLU A 351 17.34 18.77 15.82
C GLU A 351 16.65 17.42 15.62
N ASN A 352 15.32 17.46 15.38
CA ASN A 352 14.49 16.31 15.06
C ASN A 352 14.16 16.18 13.56
N ARG A 353 14.94 16.82 12.67
CA ARG A 353 14.77 16.77 11.21
C ARG A 353 13.44 17.33 10.70
N ASP A 354 12.82 18.21 11.48
CA ASP A 354 11.67 19.00 11.05
C ASP A 354 12.12 20.30 10.38
N TYR A 355 12.32 20.21 9.07
CA TYR A 355 12.75 21.32 8.23
C TYR A 355 11.58 22.11 7.65
N ARG A 356 10.35 21.92 8.14
CA ARG A 356 9.25 22.82 7.79
C ARG A 356 9.58 24.23 8.26
N LEU A 357 9.11 25.22 7.52
CA LEU A 357 9.31 26.63 7.85
C LEU A 357 8.32 27.07 8.94
N GLN A 358 8.80 27.84 9.90
CA GLN A 358 7.93 28.55 10.85
C GLN A 358 7.13 29.65 10.12
N GLU A 359 5.98 30.03 10.66
CA GLU A 359 5.11 31.07 10.09
C GLU A 359 5.85 32.40 9.83
N SER A 360 6.77 32.76 10.72
CA SER A 360 7.57 33.99 10.61
C SER A 360 8.81 33.85 9.71
N SER A 361 9.00 32.72 9.04
CA SER A 361 10.15 32.49 8.18
C SER A 361 10.24 33.54 7.07
N PRO A 362 11.43 34.09 6.79
CA PRO A 362 11.62 34.99 5.65
C PRO A 362 11.51 34.26 4.30
N LEU A 363 11.42 32.93 4.29
CA LEU A 363 11.41 32.09 3.09
C LEU A 363 10.00 31.66 2.66
N LYS A 364 9.00 31.97 3.50
CA LYS A 364 7.59 31.74 3.20
C LYS A 364 7.13 32.66 2.07
N ASP A 365 6.39 32.12 1.10
CA ASP A 365 5.87 32.82 -0.09
C ASP A 365 6.95 33.53 -0.94
N ARG A 366 8.19 33.02 -0.95
CA ARG A 366 9.33 33.61 -1.68
C ARG A 366 9.80 32.82 -2.89
N GLY A 367 9.32 31.61 -3.07
CA GLY A 367 9.55 30.80 -4.25
C GLY A 367 8.83 31.36 -5.47
N ARG A 368 9.00 30.68 -6.60
CA ARG A 368 8.34 31.08 -7.85
C ARG A 368 6.82 30.92 -7.76
N SER A 369 6.08 31.85 -8.39
CA SER A 369 4.61 31.86 -8.41
C SER A 369 3.97 31.17 -9.61
N THR A 370 4.75 30.60 -10.54
CA THR A 370 4.25 30.01 -11.79
C THR A 370 4.85 28.65 -12.07
N ASN A 371 4.02 27.60 -12.12
CA ASN A 371 4.37 26.29 -12.68
C ASN A 371 4.58 26.45 -14.20
N THR A 372 5.76 26.84 -14.65
CA THR A 372 6.14 26.68 -16.06
C THR A 372 6.30 25.19 -16.37
N ASN A 373 6.15 24.76 -17.62
CA ASN A 373 6.25 23.36 -18.06
C ASN A 373 7.60 22.64 -17.73
N GLU A 374 8.55 23.34 -17.11
CA GLU A 374 9.86 22.83 -16.70
C GLU A 374 9.95 22.55 -15.18
N GLU A 375 8.95 22.96 -14.38
CA GLU A 375 8.95 22.80 -12.92
C GLU A 375 8.04 21.64 -12.48
N PRO A 376 8.48 20.80 -11.53
CA PRO A 376 7.61 19.81 -10.89
C PRO A 376 6.48 20.51 -10.13
N ILE A 377 5.23 20.06 -10.34
CA ILE A 377 4.07 20.55 -9.57
C ILE A 377 4.21 20.06 -8.13
N LEU A 378 4.30 20.99 -7.18
CA LEU A 378 4.19 20.68 -5.75
C LEU A 378 2.76 20.24 -5.43
N GLN A 379 2.62 19.12 -4.72
CA GLN A 379 1.32 18.64 -4.22
C GLN A 379 0.74 19.59 -3.14
N GLU A 380 -0.55 19.53 -2.86
CA GLU A 380 -1.20 20.37 -1.83
C GLU A 380 -0.84 19.97 -0.39
N GLN A 381 -0.40 18.73 -0.19
CA GLN A 381 0.08 18.20 1.09
C GLN A 381 1.53 17.76 0.96
N ASP A 382 2.26 17.80 2.08
CA ASP A 382 3.55 17.16 2.23
C ASP A 382 3.43 15.64 2.38
N TYR A 383 4.55 14.92 2.37
CA TYR A 383 4.53 13.47 2.50
C TYR A 383 4.12 12.98 3.91
N ALA A 384 4.02 13.87 4.90
CA ALA A 384 3.43 13.59 6.21
C ALA A 384 1.92 13.91 6.26
N GLY A 385 1.29 14.26 5.13
CA GLY A 385 -0.13 14.59 5.02
C GLY A 385 -0.48 15.99 5.54
N LEU A 386 0.51 16.80 5.90
CA LEU A 386 0.30 18.17 6.37
C LEU A 386 0.08 19.10 5.18
N THR A 387 -0.91 19.98 5.29
CA THR A 387 -1.24 20.93 4.23
C THR A 387 -0.08 21.89 3.97
N ARG A 388 0.38 21.97 2.72
CA ARG A 388 1.27 23.03 2.27
C ARG A 388 0.47 24.32 2.21
N SER A 389 0.72 25.21 3.16
CA SER A 389 0.03 26.50 3.22
C SER A 389 0.76 27.49 2.31
N PHE A 390 0.34 27.58 1.05
CA PHE A 390 0.81 28.60 0.13
C PHE A 390 0.01 29.90 0.34
N GLY A 391 0.70 31.02 0.43
CA GLY A 391 0.14 32.36 0.23
C GLY A 391 0.14 32.70 -1.26
N THR A 392 0.80 33.79 -1.66
CA THR A 392 0.80 34.24 -3.07
C THR A 392 1.80 33.51 -3.96
N ALA A 393 2.71 32.70 -3.40
CA ALA A 393 3.72 31.94 -4.12
C ALA A 393 4.06 30.64 -3.37
N SER A 394 4.90 29.78 -3.96
CA SER A 394 5.49 28.65 -3.22
C SER A 394 6.50 29.16 -2.18
N ASP A 395 6.66 28.49 -1.05
CA ASP A 395 7.82 28.68 -0.17
C ASP A 395 9.10 28.11 -0.81
N ILE A 396 10.25 28.66 -0.41
CA ILE A 396 11.56 28.12 -0.80
C ILE A 396 11.90 26.95 0.12
N GLY A 397 12.37 25.84 -0.45
CA GLY A 397 12.93 24.70 0.29
C GLY A 397 11.97 23.52 0.44
N PRO A 398 12.49 22.34 0.85
CA PRO A 398 11.70 21.13 0.93
C PRO A 398 10.60 21.32 1.97
N PHE A 399 9.38 21.00 1.57
CA PHE A 399 8.19 21.05 2.41
C PHE A 399 8.01 19.76 3.19
N GLU A 400 9.07 19.10 3.61
CA GLU A 400 8.97 17.72 4.06
C GLU A 400 9.34 17.60 5.54
N TYR A 401 8.36 17.22 6.35
CA TYR A 401 8.64 16.63 7.65
C TYR A 401 9.05 15.17 7.45
N TRP A 402 10.31 14.86 7.71
CA TRP A 402 10.81 13.49 7.69
C TRP A 402 11.09 13.04 9.13
N PRO A 403 10.07 12.64 9.91
CA PRO A 403 10.37 11.97 11.16
C PRO A 403 11.09 10.68 10.80
N ASN A 404 12.16 10.35 11.52
CA ASN A 404 12.93 9.12 11.30
C ASN A 404 12.11 7.83 11.40
N ASN A 405 10.82 7.92 11.71
CA ASN A 405 9.90 6.82 11.84
C ASN A 405 8.49 7.34 11.58
N THR A 406 7.91 7.10 10.41
CA THR A 406 6.46 7.15 10.24
C THR A 406 5.92 5.73 10.20
N TYR A 407 4.84 5.46 10.91
CA TYR A 407 4.18 4.16 10.91
C TYR A 407 2.81 4.24 10.26
N ASN A 408 2.46 3.20 9.51
CA ASN A 408 1.15 3.05 8.90
C ASN A 408 0.19 2.32 9.86
N VAL A 409 -1.06 2.77 9.90
CA VAL A 409 -2.15 2.10 10.61
C VAL A 409 -3.16 1.59 9.58
N THR A 410 -3.24 0.29 9.37
CA THR A 410 -4.28 -0.33 8.52
C THR A 410 -5.39 -0.89 9.39
N ILE A 411 -6.64 -0.52 9.14
CA ILE A 411 -7.78 -0.98 9.93
C ILE A 411 -8.86 -1.52 9.01
N SER A 412 -9.47 -2.65 9.37
CA SER A 412 -10.58 -3.25 8.61
C SER A 412 -11.70 -3.78 9.51
N PRO A 413 -12.97 -3.70 9.08
CA PRO A 413 -14.09 -4.34 9.77
C PRO A 413 -14.23 -5.82 9.37
N SER A 414 -14.60 -6.67 10.31
CA SER A 414 -14.92 -8.09 10.08
C SER A 414 -16.14 -8.54 10.89
N PRO A 415 -17.26 -8.92 10.24
CA PRO A 415 -17.51 -8.84 8.80
C PRO A 415 -17.60 -7.38 8.31
N ILE A 416 -17.42 -7.17 7.01
CA ILE A 416 -17.48 -5.82 6.40
C ILE A 416 -18.85 -5.15 6.64
N ALA A 417 -19.93 -5.91 6.62
CA ALA A 417 -21.28 -5.41 6.90
C ALA A 417 -21.51 -5.02 8.36
N GLY A 418 -20.61 -5.41 9.28
CA GLY A 418 -20.83 -5.26 10.72
C GLY A 418 -20.56 -3.86 11.26
N GLY A 419 -19.85 -3.00 10.51
CA GLY A 419 -19.57 -1.64 10.95
C GLY A 419 -18.52 -0.94 10.10
N ILE A 420 -18.19 0.28 10.52
CA ILE A 420 -17.14 1.11 9.93
C ILE A 420 -16.02 1.35 10.94
N VAL A 421 -14.82 1.61 10.43
CA VAL A 421 -13.62 1.89 11.23
C VAL A 421 -13.02 3.23 10.84
N ALA A 422 -12.38 3.91 11.79
CA ALA A 422 -11.72 5.19 11.60
C ALA A 422 -10.36 5.21 12.34
N GLY A 423 -9.45 6.05 11.87
CA GLY A 423 -8.04 6.10 12.32
C GLY A 423 -7.08 5.23 11.48
N GLY A 424 -7.58 4.62 10.40
CA GLY A 424 -6.75 3.90 9.42
C GLY A 424 -6.20 4.81 8.32
N GLU A 425 -5.25 4.30 7.53
CA GLU A 425 -4.54 4.99 6.44
C GLU A 425 -3.74 6.22 6.87
N THR A 426 -3.46 6.32 8.17
CA THR A 426 -2.68 7.43 8.73
C THR A 426 -1.20 7.06 8.70
N LEU A 427 -0.41 7.83 7.96
CA LEU A 427 1.03 7.87 8.09
C LEU A 427 1.38 8.86 9.21
N ALA A 428 1.84 8.37 10.35
CA ALA A 428 2.09 9.22 11.50
C ALA A 428 3.47 8.96 12.12
N ALA A 429 4.10 10.02 12.60
CA ALA A 429 5.42 9.97 13.22
C ALA A 429 5.47 9.02 14.43
N GLN A 430 6.64 8.48 14.74
CA GLN A 430 6.87 7.74 15.96
C GLN A 430 6.55 8.59 17.18
N GLY A 431 5.90 7.96 18.15
CA GLY A 431 5.39 8.64 19.34
C GLY A 431 4.13 9.46 19.09
N ALA A 432 3.68 9.62 17.84
CA ALA A 432 2.37 10.19 17.56
C ALA A 432 1.28 9.30 18.15
N THR A 433 0.24 9.94 18.66
CA THR A 433 -0.93 9.26 19.19
C THR A 433 -2.04 9.33 18.14
N VAL A 434 -2.60 8.18 17.76
CA VAL A 434 -3.69 8.06 16.79
C VAL A 434 -4.94 7.55 17.50
N SER A 435 -6.06 8.26 17.34
CA SER A 435 -7.35 7.84 17.84
C SER A 435 -7.96 6.77 16.93
N ILE A 436 -8.11 5.55 17.46
CA ILE A 436 -8.70 4.41 16.78
C ILE A 436 -10.18 4.30 17.16
N LYS A 437 -11.06 4.05 16.18
CA LYS A 437 -12.50 3.90 16.42
C LYS A 437 -13.14 2.84 15.54
N ALA A 438 -13.97 2.00 16.13
CA ALA A 438 -14.93 1.11 15.49
C ALA A 438 -16.35 1.58 15.81
N THR A 439 -17.20 1.69 14.78
CA THR A 439 -18.61 2.05 14.92
C THR A 439 -19.46 0.93 14.33
N PRO A 440 -20.22 0.18 15.16
CA PRO A 440 -21.12 -0.85 14.66
C PRO A 440 -22.16 -0.30 13.70
N ALA A 441 -22.53 -1.08 12.69
CA ALA A 441 -23.69 -0.82 11.85
C ALA A 441 -24.99 -1.09 12.65
N PRO A 442 -26.15 -0.55 12.24
CA PRO A 442 -27.44 -0.90 12.84
C PRO A 442 -27.63 -2.41 12.93
N GLY A 443 -28.07 -2.90 14.10
CA GLY A 443 -28.24 -4.33 14.37
C GLY A 443 -26.96 -5.10 14.69
N TYR A 444 -25.79 -4.46 14.70
CA TYR A 444 -24.52 -5.08 15.08
C TYR A 444 -23.97 -4.50 16.38
N ARG A 445 -23.14 -5.29 17.05
CA ARG A 445 -22.33 -4.86 18.19
C ARG A 445 -20.85 -5.13 17.96
N PHE A 446 -20.02 -4.25 18.50
CA PHE A 446 -18.56 -4.43 18.52
C PHE A 446 -18.19 -5.47 19.57
N ILE A 447 -17.26 -6.37 19.24
CA ILE A 447 -16.81 -7.45 20.11
C ILE A 447 -15.40 -7.18 20.61
N SER A 448 -14.43 -7.08 19.70
CA SER A 448 -13.03 -6.84 20.06
C SER A 448 -12.20 -6.42 18.86
N TRP A 449 -11.00 -5.93 19.14
CA TRP A 449 -9.91 -5.89 18.16
C TRP A 449 -9.14 -7.22 18.12
N ASN A 450 -8.35 -7.46 17.07
CA ASN A 450 -7.45 -8.61 16.96
C ASN A 450 -6.23 -8.50 17.88
N GLU A 451 -5.56 -9.64 18.12
CA GLU A 451 -4.23 -9.66 18.75
C GLU A 451 -3.21 -8.81 17.97
N PRO A 452 -2.28 -8.12 18.66
CA PRO A 452 -2.06 -8.10 20.12
C PRO A 452 -2.93 -7.08 20.89
N TYR A 453 -3.86 -6.40 20.20
CA TYR A 453 -4.58 -5.23 20.70
C TYR A 453 -5.97 -5.56 21.25
N GLN A 454 -6.18 -6.76 21.80
CA GLN A 454 -7.48 -7.26 22.29
C GLN A 454 -8.12 -6.36 23.37
N SER A 455 -8.74 -5.28 22.91
CA SER A 455 -9.53 -4.35 23.71
C SER A 455 -11.00 -4.56 23.40
N PHE A 456 -11.82 -4.47 24.45
CA PHE A 456 -13.29 -4.46 24.36
C PHE A 456 -13.84 -3.04 24.17
N ASP A 457 -13.00 -2.02 24.34
CA ASP A 457 -13.37 -0.65 24.01
C ASP A 457 -13.31 -0.46 22.49
N SER A 458 -14.42 -0.03 21.90
CA SER A 458 -14.51 0.26 20.46
C SER A 458 -13.68 1.49 20.05
N THR A 459 -13.16 2.24 21.03
CA THR A 459 -12.29 3.40 20.81
C THR A 459 -11.11 3.39 21.77
N PHE A 460 -9.91 3.67 21.27
CA PHE A 460 -8.72 3.84 22.11
C PHE A 460 -7.67 4.73 21.42
N GLU A 461 -6.72 5.22 22.21
CA GLU A 461 -5.58 6.00 21.72
C GLU A 461 -4.35 5.09 21.56
N LEU A 462 -3.72 5.13 20.39
CA LEU A 462 -2.57 4.30 20.03
C LEU A 462 -1.32 5.15 19.85
N VAL A 463 -0.29 4.91 20.65
CA VAL A 463 1.04 5.52 20.43
C VAL A 463 1.82 4.69 19.42
N LEU A 464 2.17 5.28 18.29
CA LEU A 464 2.81 4.58 17.18
C LEU A 464 4.31 4.40 17.40
N ASN A 465 4.73 3.14 17.48
CA ASN A 465 6.14 2.74 17.57
C ASN A 465 6.52 1.64 16.55
N SER A 466 5.56 1.21 15.73
CA SER A 466 5.69 0.26 14.63
C SER A 466 4.46 0.38 13.71
N ASN A 467 4.52 -0.18 12.49
CA ASN A 467 3.32 -0.37 11.67
C ASN A 467 2.29 -1.21 12.43
N VAL A 468 0.99 -0.90 12.26
CA VAL A 468 -0.10 -1.54 12.99
C VAL A 468 -1.19 -1.99 12.02
N SER A 469 -1.60 -3.25 12.13
CA SER A 469 -2.75 -3.79 11.41
C SER A 469 -3.82 -4.27 12.40
N LEU A 470 -5.01 -3.66 12.30
CA LEU A 470 -6.14 -3.87 13.19
C LEU A 470 -7.35 -4.41 12.42
N VAL A 471 -8.06 -5.34 13.05
CA VAL A 471 -9.34 -5.86 12.59
C VAL A 471 -10.36 -5.63 13.69
N ALA A 472 -11.41 -4.86 13.40
CA ALA A 472 -12.56 -4.69 14.29
C ALA A 472 -13.53 -5.87 14.08
N HIS A 473 -13.74 -6.68 15.11
CA HIS A 473 -14.69 -7.78 15.07
C HIS A 473 -16.08 -7.32 15.52
N PHE A 474 -17.07 -7.62 14.68
CA PHE A 474 -18.49 -7.32 14.91
C PHE A 474 -19.33 -8.59 14.85
N GLU A 475 -20.43 -8.60 15.58
CA GLU A 475 -21.43 -9.66 15.57
C GLU A 475 -22.84 -9.07 15.49
N ARG A 476 -23.79 -9.85 14.99
CA ARG A 476 -25.21 -9.49 15.02
C ARG A 476 -25.69 -9.40 16.47
N ASP A 477 -26.47 -8.38 16.76
CA ASP A 477 -27.13 -8.24 18.05
C ASP A 477 -28.40 -9.10 18.08
N LEU A 478 -28.37 -10.15 18.90
CA LEU A 478 -29.46 -11.11 19.05
C LEU A 478 -30.30 -10.86 20.31
N SER A 479 -30.17 -9.67 20.91
CA SER A 479 -31.07 -9.23 21.97
C SER A 479 -32.47 -8.98 21.41
N ASP A 480 -33.47 -9.14 22.24
CA ASP A 480 -34.90 -8.94 21.97
C ASP A 480 -35.45 -8.32 23.26
N GLU A 481 -35.40 -6.99 23.34
CA GLU A 481 -35.62 -6.24 24.58
C GLU A 481 -37.12 -6.04 24.88
N ASP A 482 -37.95 -5.93 23.85
CA ASP A 482 -39.41 -5.78 23.95
C ASP A 482 -40.19 -7.10 23.84
N GLN A 483 -39.51 -8.20 23.49
CA GLN A 483 -40.02 -9.58 23.52
C GLN A 483 -41.15 -9.84 22.52
N ASP A 484 -41.12 -9.18 21.35
CA ASP A 484 -42.05 -9.44 20.24
C ASP A 484 -41.60 -10.61 19.36
N GLY A 485 -40.33 -11.03 19.50
CA GLY A 485 -39.72 -12.13 18.76
C GLY A 485 -38.92 -11.72 17.52
N LEU A 486 -38.72 -10.43 17.26
CA LEU A 486 -37.66 -9.90 16.42
C LEU A 486 -36.42 -9.62 17.27
N THR A 487 -35.23 -9.91 16.72
CA THR A 487 -33.99 -9.47 17.39
C THR A 487 -33.65 -8.05 17.00
N ALA A 488 -32.87 -7.33 17.80
CA ALA A 488 -32.35 -6.00 17.47
C ALA A 488 -31.64 -5.96 16.11
N TYR A 489 -31.02 -7.06 15.67
CA TYR A 489 -30.52 -7.20 14.30
C TYR A 489 -31.64 -7.23 13.27
N ASP A 490 -32.68 -8.05 13.48
CA ASP A 490 -33.81 -8.13 12.55
C ASP A 490 -34.51 -6.77 12.45
N GLU A 491 -34.79 -6.14 13.58
CA GLU A 491 -35.47 -4.84 13.64
C GLU A 491 -34.66 -3.72 12.98
N LEU A 492 -33.40 -3.52 13.37
CA LEU A 492 -32.62 -2.38 12.88
C LEU A 492 -32.05 -2.58 11.48
N ALA A 493 -31.72 -3.84 11.10
CA ALA A 493 -31.04 -4.12 9.83
C ALA A 493 -31.97 -4.69 8.75
N ILE A 494 -33.14 -5.23 9.11
CA ILE A 494 -34.06 -5.87 8.15
C ILE A 494 -35.40 -5.14 8.08
N VAL A 495 -36.07 -4.94 9.22
CA VAL A 495 -37.47 -4.49 9.28
C VAL A 495 -37.59 -2.96 9.28
N GLY A 496 -36.73 -2.27 10.04
CA GLY A 496 -36.76 -0.82 10.23
C GLY A 496 -37.56 -0.34 11.44
N THR A 497 -37.76 -1.20 12.45
CA THR A 497 -38.57 -0.96 13.65
C THR A 497 -37.75 -0.49 14.86
N ASP A 498 -38.41 -0.12 15.95
CA ASP A 498 -37.80 0.35 17.21
C ASP A 498 -37.64 -0.80 18.22
N PRO A 499 -36.41 -1.26 18.53
CA PRO A 499 -36.14 -2.45 19.39
C PRO A 499 -36.61 -2.42 20.84
N LEU A 500 -37.29 -1.35 21.22
CA LEU A 500 -37.82 -1.12 22.55
C LEU A 500 -39.36 -1.06 22.52
N LYS A 501 -39.98 -1.37 21.39
CA LYS A 501 -41.41 -1.34 21.17
C LYS A 501 -41.84 -2.51 20.31
N ALA A 502 -42.53 -3.45 20.97
CA ALA A 502 -43.18 -4.56 20.30
C ALA A 502 -44.17 -4.15 19.20
N ASP A 503 -44.64 -2.90 19.20
CA ASP A 503 -45.52 -2.30 18.18
C ASP A 503 -44.99 -0.88 17.92
N THR A 504 -44.23 -0.73 16.84
CA THR A 504 -43.46 0.48 16.52
C THR A 504 -44.37 1.66 16.19
N ASP A 505 -45.49 1.42 15.50
CA ASP A 505 -46.40 2.46 15.02
C ASP A 505 -47.67 2.64 15.87
N ALA A 506 -47.82 1.82 16.90
CA ALA A 506 -48.85 1.82 17.92
C ALA A 506 -50.28 1.61 17.38
N ASP A 507 -50.45 0.76 16.36
CA ASP A 507 -51.75 0.43 15.79
C ASP A 507 -52.47 -0.77 16.44
N GLY A 508 -51.75 -1.52 17.30
CA GLY A 508 -52.25 -2.66 18.05
C GLY A 508 -51.84 -4.03 17.51
N ILE A 509 -51.02 -4.10 16.46
CA ILE A 509 -50.38 -5.32 15.95
C ILE A 509 -48.88 -5.24 16.26
N ASP A 510 -48.27 -6.33 16.71
CA ASP A 510 -46.82 -6.33 16.96
C ASP A 510 -45.99 -6.44 15.67
N ASP A 511 -44.80 -5.84 15.69
CA ASP A 511 -43.93 -5.70 14.51
C ASP A 511 -43.59 -7.06 13.89
N LYS A 512 -43.32 -8.07 14.73
CA LYS A 512 -43.11 -9.45 14.30
C LYS A 512 -44.31 -10.02 13.54
N THR A 513 -45.52 -9.81 14.04
CA THR A 513 -46.76 -10.29 13.43
C THR A 513 -47.00 -9.61 12.08
N GLU A 514 -46.77 -8.31 12.00
CA GLU A 514 -46.89 -7.56 10.75
C GLU A 514 -45.88 -8.05 9.71
N PHE A 515 -44.61 -8.18 10.10
CA PHE A 515 -43.54 -8.68 9.25
C PHE A 515 -43.84 -10.10 8.71
N ASP A 516 -44.30 -11.03 9.56
CA ASP A 516 -44.66 -12.39 9.17
C ASP A 516 -45.87 -12.45 8.21
N ASN A 517 -46.77 -11.46 8.30
CA ASN A 517 -47.95 -11.36 7.45
C ASN A 517 -47.73 -10.48 6.21
N GLY A 518 -46.54 -9.90 6.04
CA GLY A 518 -46.17 -9.03 4.92
C GLY A 518 -46.84 -7.64 4.96
N LEU A 519 -47.19 -7.18 6.15
CA LEU A 519 -47.59 -5.79 6.43
C LEU A 519 -46.32 -4.93 6.65
N ASP A 520 -46.48 -3.61 6.74
CA ASP A 520 -45.38 -2.66 7.01
C ASP A 520 -45.42 -2.26 8.49
N PRO A 521 -44.51 -2.78 9.34
CA PRO A 521 -44.53 -2.53 10.79
C PRO A 521 -44.30 -1.07 11.23
N THR A 522 -44.12 -0.17 10.27
CA THR A 522 -43.95 1.27 10.53
C THR A 522 -45.15 2.08 10.02
N HIS A 523 -46.18 1.40 9.52
CA HIS A 523 -47.35 2.00 8.90
C HIS A 523 -48.67 1.60 9.56
N ASN A 524 -49.25 2.56 10.28
CA ASN A 524 -50.45 2.35 11.06
C ASN A 524 -51.64 1.84 10.20
N ASP A 525 -52.00 0.58 10.38
CA ASP A 525 -53.05 -0.16 9.66
C ASP A 525 -54.39 -0.22 10.45
N SER A 526 -54.48 0.51 11.57
CA SER A 526 -55.66 0.53 12.46
C SER A 526 -57.00 0.75 11.74
N GLN A 527 -57.06 1.57 10.68
CA GLN A 527 -58.29 1.79 9.92
C GLN A 527 -58.77 0.55 9.16
N ALA A 528 -57.86 -0.27 8.65
CA ALA A 528 -58.21 -1.51 7.97
C ALA A 528 -58.70 -2.54 8.98
N PHE A 529 -58.03 -2.65 10.13
CA PHE A 529 -58.39 -3.57 11.21
C PHE A 529 -59.74 -3.21 11.85
N GLU A 530 -59.97 -1.92 12.16
CA GLU A 530 -61.25 -1.43 12.69
C GLU A 530 -62.40 -1.65 11.70
N SER A 531 -62.17 -1.47 10.40
CA SER A 531 -63.18 -1.69 9.35
C SER A 531 -63.59 -3.17 9.22
N ILE A 532 -62.65 -4.09 9.45
CA ILE A 532 -62.87 -5.55 9.44
C ILE A 532 -63.67 -5.97 10.68
N ILE A 533 -63.33 -5.46 11.87
CA ILE A 533 -64.06 -5.73 13.12
C ILE A 533 -65.47 -5.13 13.08
N ALA A 534 -65.64 -3.95 12.49
CA ALA A 534 -66.92 -3.26 12.39
C ALA A 534 -67.91 -3.91 11.41
N THR A 535 -67.45 -4.81 10.52
CA THR A 535 -68.32 -5.41 9.47
C THR A 535 -68.25 -6.95 9.37
N PRO A 536 -68.52 -7.72 10.44
CA PRO A 536 -68.31 -9.18 10.47
C PRO A 536 -69.16 -9.97 9.46
N SER A 537 -70.36 -9.45 9.17
CA SER A 537 -71.37 -10.14 8.37
C SER A 537 -71.12 -10.12 6.85
N VAL A 538 -70.20 -9.29 6.35
CA VAL A 538 -69.89 -9.20 4.90
C VAL A 538 -68.84 -10.24 4.48
N LEU A 539 -68.05 -10.77 5.43
CA LEU A 539 -66.94 -11.69 5.18
C LEU A 539 -67.17 -13.11 5.71
N GLY A 540 -68.37 -13.44 6.18
CA GLY A 540 -68.73 -14.80 6.61
C GLY A 540 -68.12 -15.24 7.94
N LEU A 541 -67.83 -14.31 8.86
CA LEU A 541 -67.39 -14.65 10.21
C LEU A 541 -68.60 -14.78 11.15
N PHE A 542 -68.76 -15.96 11.75
CA PHE A 542 -69.77 -16.24 12.78
C PHE A 542 -69.11 -16.38 14.15
N SER A 543 -69.86 -16.07 15.21
CA SER A 543 -69.39 -16.26 16.57
C SER A 543 -69.31 -17.75 16.95
N SER A 544 -68.49 -18.10 17.94
CA SER A 544 -68.30 -19.49 18.40
C SER A 544 -69.58 -20.18 18.90
N GLN A 545 -70.65 -19.44 19.16
CA GLN A 545 -71.96 -19.98 19.57
C GLN A 545 -72.85 -20.43 18.40
N GLU A 546 -72.53 -20.05 17.15
CA GLU A 546 -73.42 -20.25 16.00
C GLU A 546 -73.01 -21.44 15.10
N ALA A 547 -71.92 -22.13 15.41
CA ALA A 547 -71.31 -23.17 14.55
C ALA A 547 -71.51 -24.62 15.05
N THR A 548 -72.73 -25.02 15.43
CA THR A 548 -73.01 -26.41 15.88
C THR A 548 -73.94 -27.21 14.98
N TYR A 549 -74.36 -26.70 13.82
CA TYR A 549 -75.14 -27.51 12.88
C TYR A 549 -74.84 -27.20 11.41
N LEU A 550 -74.74 -28.25 10.57
CA LEU A 550 -74.55 -28.14 9.13
C LEU A 550 -75.92 -28.22 8.43
N LYS A 551 -76.28 -27.21 7.65
CA LYS A 551 -77.60 -27.13 7.00
C LYS A 551 -77.51 -27.68 5.57
N ILE A 552 -78.13 -28.83 5.31
CA ILE A 552 -78.34 -29.34 3.95
C ILE A 552 -79.85 -29.47 3.71
N ASN A 553 -80.38 -28.71 2.76
CA ASN A 553 -81.81 -28.66 2.40
C ASN A 553 -82.78 -28.40 3.57
N GLY A 554 -82.36 -27.64 4.58
CA GLY A 554 -83.25 -27.11 5.62
C GLY A 554 -83.56 -28.04 6.81
N GLN A 555 -82.88 -29.18 6.92
CA GLN A 555 -82.87 -30.02 8.13
C GLN A 555 -81.43 -30.25 8.58
N PHE A 556 -81.23 -30.40 9.89
CA PHE A 556 -79.92 -30.63 10.49
C PHE A 556 -79.78 -32.11 10.85
N GLU A 557 -78.71 -32.77 10.40
CA GLU A 557 -78.33 -34.13 10.80
C GLU A 557 -76.88 -34.16 11.29
N GLU A 558 -76.64 -34.99 12.31
CA GLU A 558 -75.35 -35.23 12.93
C GLU A 558 -74.67 -36.43 12.25
N ILE A 559 -73.43 -36.29 11.77
CA ILE A 559 -72.73 -37.34 11.00
C ILE A 559 -71.61 -37.96 11.85
N GLU A 560 -71.68 -39.26 12.10
CA GLU A 560 -70.82 -40.01 13.03
C GLU A 560 -69.49 -40.56 12.45
N GLN A 561 -69.17 -40.41 11.16
CA GLN A 561 -67.88 -40.90 10.61
C GLN A 561 -67.19 -39.97 9.60
N LYS A 562 -65.85 -39.95 9.70
CA LYS A 562 -64.92 -38.89 9.27
C LYS A 562 -64.73 -38.81 7.75
N PRO A 563 -64.90 -37.63 7.11
CA PRO A 563 -64.49 -37.41 5.72
C PRO A 563 -62.96 -37.22 5.58
N VAL A 564 -62.39 -37.78 4.51
CA VAL A 564 -61.02 -37.47 4.04
C VAL A 564 -61.12 -36.37 2.99
N TYR A 565 -60.35 -35.29 3.16
CA TYR A 565 -60.37 -34.13 2.26
C TYR A 565 -59.08 -34.07 1.43
N MET A 566 -59.23 -33.87 0.11
CA MET A 566 -58.13 -33.62 -0.82
C MET A 566 -58.13 -32.14 -1.19
N LEU A 567 -57.02 -31.44 -0.91
CA LEU A 567 -56.84 -30.04 -1.32
C LEU A 567 -55.84 -29.97 -2.48
N SER A 568 -56.27 -29.40 -3.62
CA SER A 568 -55.38 -29.12 -4.76
C SER A 568 -55.02 -27.64 -4.81
N ILE A 569 -53.73 -27.34 -4.99
CA ILE A 569 -53.22 -25.98 -5.19
C ILE A 569 -53.16 -25.73 -6.69
N SER A 570 -53.83 -24.67 -7.15
CA SER A 570 -53.81 -24.23 -8.54
C SER A 570 -53.29 -22.81 -8.66
N LYS A 571 -52.66 -22.50 -9.79
CA LYS A 571 -52.19 -21.16 -10.15
C LYS A 571 -52.87 -20.70 -11.44
N SER A 572 -53.18 -19.41 -11.52
CA SER A 572 -53.67 -18.72 -12.73
C SER A 572 -52.81 -17.49 -13.01
N SER A 573 -52.77 -17.08 -14.28
CA SER A 573 -52.15 -15.82 -14.72
C SER A 573 -53.17 -14.80 -15.25
N ASP A 574 -54.43 -15.19 -15.39
CA ASP A 574 -55.50 -14.35 -15.95
C ASP A 574 -56.83 -14.40 -15.15
N LEU A 575 -56.84 -15.15 -14.04
CA LEU A 575 -57.97 -15.36 -13.13
C LEU A 575 -59.18 -16.10 -13.72
N GLU A 576 -59.16 -16.45 -15.01
CA GLU A 576 -60.20 -17.23 -15.66
C GLU A 576 -59.78 -18.70 -15.87
N THR A 577 -58.49 -18.95 -16.12
CA THR A 577 -57.96 -20.30 -16.38
C THR A 577 -56.96 -20.75 -15.31
N TRP A 578 -57.18 -21.94 -14.74
CA TRP A 578 -56.45 -22.42 -13.55
C TRP A 578 -55.74 -23.75 -13.83
N ILE A 579 -54.47 -23.85 -13.43
CA ILE A 579 -53.65 -25.08 -13.58
C ILE A 579 -53.24 -25.58 -12.19
N VAL A 580 -53.54 -26.85 -11.90
CA VAL A 580 -53.15 -27.50 -10.65
C VAL A 580 -51.63 -27.72 -10.64
N ILE A 581 -50.96 -27.22 -9.61
CA ILE A 581 -49.51 -27.30 -9.42
C ILE A 581 -49.10 -28.18 -8.23
N GLY A 582 -50.06 -28.63 -7.41
CA GLY A 582 -49.81 -29.62 -6.36
C GLY A 582 -51.09 -30.05 -5.63
N SER A 583 -51.02 -31.09 -4.79
CA SER A 583 -52.12 -31.49 -3.91
C SER A 583 -51.63 -32.09 -2.59
N ILE A 584 -52.38 -31.87 -1.51
CA ILE A 584 -52.14 -32.44 -0.18
C ILE A 584 -53.42 -33.15 0.30
N GLU A 585 -53.25 -34.37 0.83
CA GLU A 585 -54.31 -35.17 1.42
C GLU A 585 -54.29 -34.99 2.95
N LEU A 586 -55.43 -34.61 3.55
CA LEU A 586 -55.53 -34.40 4.99
C LEU A 586 -56.36 -35.51 5.64
N ASN A 587 -55.71 -36.34 6.45
CA ASN A 587 -56.34 -37.37 7.28
C ASN A 587 -56.48 -36.89 8.73
N ALA A 588 -57.70 -36.60 9.17
CA ALA A 588 -57.96 -36.13 10.53
C ALA A 588 -57.94 -37.29 11.56
N SER A 589 -56.87 -37.39 12.36
CA SER A 589 -56.84 -38.19 13.59
C SER A 589 -56.78 -37.30 14.83
N PRO A 590 -57.52 -37.63 15.92
CA PRO A 590 -57.92 -36.67 16.92
C PRO A 590 -56.92 -36.63 18.06
N SER A 591 -56.18 -35.54 18.20
CA SER A 591 -55.66 -35.04 19.48
C SER A 591 -54.86 -33.76 19.27
N TYR A 592 -55.41 -32.74 18.62
CA TYR A 592 -54.81 -31.41 18.65
C TYR A 592 -55.85 -30.30 18.62
N GLU A 593 -55.42 -29.22 19.27
CA GLU A 593 -55.80 -27.82 19.18
C GLU A 593 -56.18 -27.37 17.76
N PRO A 594 -57.03 -26.32 17.63
CA PRO A 594 -57.61 -25.93 16.34
C PRO A 594 -56.55 -25.57 15.30
N ILE A 595 -56.59 -26.27 14.16
CA ILE A 595 -55.81 -25.95 12.96
C ILE A 595 -56.69 -25.03 12.09
N PHE A 596 -56.26 -23.78 11.91
CA PHE A 596 -56.91 -22.79 11.05
C PHE A 596 -56.31 -22.83 9.64
N PHE A 597 -57.13 -22.64 8.61
CA PHE A 597 -56.69 -22.47 7.23
C PHE A 597 -57.14 -21.10 6.71
N LYS A 598 -56.20 -20.30 6.19
CA LYS A 598 -56.44 -19.10 5.39
C LYS A 598 -56.15 -19.45 3.94
N TYR A 599 -57.10 -19.22 3.04
CA TYR A 599 -56.84 -19.21 1.60
C TYR A 599 -57.02 -17.79 1.07
N LYS A 600 -56.01 -17.29 0.37
CA LYS A 600 -56.11 -16.13 -0.49
C LYS A 600 -56.46 -16.64 -1.88
N LEU A 601 -57.61 -16.25 -2.41
CA LEU A 601 -57.80 -16.19 -3.85
C LEU A 601 -57.51 -14.74 -4.24
N GLU A 602 -56.35 -14.50 -4.84
CA GLU A 602 -56.30 -13.53 -5.93
C GLU A 602 -56.52 -14.33 -7.21
#